data_AF-A0A940GR88-F1
#
_entry.id   AF-A0A940GR88-F1
#
_cell.length_a   1.000
_cell.length_b   1.000
_cell.length_c   1.000
_cell.angle_alpha   90.00
_cell.angle_beta   90.00
_cell.angle_gamma   90.00
#
_symmetry.space_group_name_H-M   'P 1'
#
loop_
_entity.id
_entity.type
_entity.pdbx_description
1 polymer ?
#
loop_
_entity_poly.entity_id
_entity_poly.type
_entity_poly.pdbx_seq_one_letter_code
_entity_poly.pdbx_strand_id
1 'polypeptide(L)'
;MTISATDLASMMCSRLCHDLLSPVGALSNGLELLAEEKDPEMRARCFELLEQSARISTDKLKFFRLAFGAAGGFGEQVDVAEPHGVIAALVGDNGRIELQWAVAQPFLPKPAVKLLLNLAAIGIEALVRGGTLVIGAEVRGGSCEIAVSAQGPRIVFDENIGKALSGKLPAEELSSRTAPAYMMQLLAAQTGGGVQYALGEDRLVLGAVLPRG
;
A
#
# COMPACT_ATOMS: atom_id res chain seq x y z
N MET A 1 -6.70 -23.16 -12.85
CA MET A 1 -6.88 -22.32 -14.07
C MET A 1 -5.99 -21.09 -13.91
N THR A 2 -5.44 -20.52 -14.98
CA THR A 2 -4.70 -19.24 -14.90
C THR A 2 -5.67 -18.08 -14.95
N ILE A 3 -5.56 -17.12 -14.04
CA ILE A 3 -6.38 -15.90 -14.04
C ILE A 3 -6.10 -15.08 -15.30
N SER A 4 -7.16 -14.59 -15.94
CA SER A 4 -7.01 -13.73 -17.10
C SER A 4 -6.55 -12.32 -16.68
N ALA A 5 -5.86 -11.62 -17.58
CA ALA A 5 -5.47 -10.23 -17.33
C ALA A 5 -6.69 -9.32 -17.08
N THR A 6 -7.83 -9.63 -17.71
CA THR A 6 -9.10 -8.91 -17.52
C THR A 6 -9.70 -9.15 -16.14
N ASP A 7 -9.63 -10.37 -15.60
CA ASP A 7 -10.12 -10.66 -14.24
C ASP A 7 -9.26 -9.96 -13.19
N LEU A 8 -7.93 -10.00 -13.37
CA LEU A 8 -7.01 -9.26 -12.50
C LEU A 8 -7.28 -7.75 -12.54
N ALA A 9 -7.44 -7.18 -13.74
CA ALA A 9 -7.77 -5.77 -13.90
C ALA A 9 -9.10 -5.42 -13.21
N SER A 10 -10.12 -6.25 -13.35
CA SER A 10 -11.41 -6.07 -12.68
C SER A 10 -11.28 -6.08 -11.15
N MET A 11 -10.58 -7.07 -10.59
CA MET A 11 -10.34 -7.15 -9.14
C MET A 11 -9.54 -5.95 -8.60
N MET A 12 -8.54 -5.49 -9.36
CA MET A 12 -7.80 -4.28 -9.03
C MET A 12 -8.70 -3.05 -9.04
N CYS A 13 -9.54 -2.87 -10.07
CA CYS A 13 -10.52 -1.78 -10.10
C CYS A 13 -11.48 -1.84 -8.90
N SER A 14 -11.99 -3.01 -8.55
CA SER A 14 -12.84 -3.18 -7.36
C SER A 14 -12.12 -2.78 -6.07
N ARG A 15 -10.83 -3.15 -5.92
CA ARG A 15 -10.02 -2.75 -4.75
C ARG A 15 -9.84 -1.24 -4.66
N LEU A 16 -9.51 -0.58 -5.78
CA LEU A 16 -9.34 0.87 -5.84
C LEU A 16 -10.63 1.61 -5.50
N CYS A 17 -11.75 1.18 -6.09
CA CYS A 17 -13.07 1.75 -5.80
C CYS A 17 -13.44 1.57 -4.33
N HIS A 18 -13.26 0.36 -3.77
CA HIS A 18 -13.53 0.08 -2.37
C HIS A 18 -12.75 1.00 -1.43
N ASP A 19 -11.44 1.16 -1.66
CA ASP A 19 -10.58 1.93 -0.75
C ASP A 19 -10.83 3.45 -0.83
N LEU A 20 -11.38 3.96 -1.93
CA LEU A 20 -11.78 5.36 -2.09
C LEU A 20 -13.21 5.65 -1.64
N LEU A 21 -14.10 4.65 -1.66
CA LEU A 21 -15.52 4.86 -1.40
C LEU A 21 -15.77 5.47 -0.01
N SER A 22 -15.02 5.04 1.00
CA SER A 22 -15.16 5.55 2.36
C SER A 22 -14.78 7.03 2.51
N PRO A 23 -13.56 7.49 2.18
CA PRO A 23 -13.20 8.90 2.35
C PRO A 23 -13.96 9.83 1.38
N VAL A 24 -14.32 9.35 0.18
CA VAL A 24 -15.16 10.13 -0.74
C VAL A 24 -16.60 10.22 -0.24
N GLY A 25 -17.16 9.14 0.31
CA GLY A 25 -18.49 9.15 0.93
C GLY A 25 -18.56 10.09 2.14
N ALA A 26 -17.50 10.12 2.96
CA ALA A 26 -17.40 11.05 4.09
C ALA A 26 -17.44 12.52 3.65
N LEU A 27 -16.87 12.86 2.48
CA LEU A 27 -17.00 14.20 1.88
C LEU A 27 -18.45 14.55 1.55
N SER A 28 -19.17 13.64 0.89
CA SER A 28 -20.59 13.87 0.54
C SER A 28 -21.43 14.08 1.79
N ASN A 29 -21.29 13.20 2.78
CA ASN A 29 -22.03 13.28 4.04
C ASN A 29 -21.70 14.57 4.81
N GLY A 30 -20.43 14.99 4.80
CA GLY A 30 -20.00 16.24 5.44
C GLY A 30 -20.62 17.48 4.78
N LEU A 31 -20.76 17.49 3.45
CA LEU A 31 -21.41 18.58 2.72
C LEU A 31 -22.91 18.64 2.99
N GLU A 32 -23.58 17.49 3.05
CA GLU A 32 -24.99 17.40 3.42
C GLU A 32 -25.23 17.95 4.84
N LEU A 33 -24.40 17.54 5.81
CA LEU A 33 -24.51 18.02 7.18
C LEU A 33 -24.23 19.52 7.28
N LEU A 34 -23.25 20.03 6.53
CA LEU A 34 -22.95 21.46 6.47
C LEU A 34 -24.08 22.29 5.84
N ALA A 35 -24.92 21.73 4.98
CA ALA A 35 -26.02 22.44 4.36
C ALA A 35 -27.16 22.75 5.36
N GLU A 36 -27.39 21.85 6.30
CA GLU A 36 -28.48 21.97 7.30
C GLU A 36 -28.00 22.56 8.64
N GLU A 37 -26.71 22.48 8.93
CA GLU A 37 -26.13 22.94 10.19
C GLU A 37 -26.00 24.48 10.27
N LYS A 38 -26.51 25.05 11.37
CA LYS A 38 -26.52 26.49 11.63
C LYS A 38 -25.63 26.89 12.81
N ASP A 39 -25.29 25.95 13.68
CA ASP A 39 -24.41 26.20 14.80
C ASP A 39 -22.96 26.44 14.32
N PRO A 40 -22.33 27.58 14.66
CA PRO A 40 -20.99 27.91 14.16
C PRO A 40 -19.90 26.90 14.57
N GLU A 41 -19.97 26.33 15.77
CA GLU A 41 -18.96 25.38 16.25
C GLU A 41 -19.08 24.04 15.52
N MET A 42 -20.31 23.54 15.34
CA MET A 42 -20.56 22.31 14.59
C MET A 42 -20.16 22.45 13.13
N ARG A 43 -20.44 23.60 12.49
CA ARG A 43 -19.97 23.89 11.13
C ARG A 43 -18.44 23.87 11.01
N ALA A 44 -17.72 24.40 12.00
CA ALA A 44 -16.26 24.36 12.01
C ALA A 44 -15.74 22.90 12.04
N ARG A 45 -16.35 22.04 12.87
CA ARG A 45 -16.03 20.60 12.90
C ARG A 45 -16.36 19.90 11.58
N CYS A 46 -17.43 20.28 10.88
CA CYS A 46 -17.73 19.76 9.54
C CYS A 46 -16.61 20.09 8.56
N PHE A 47 -16.10 21.32 8.58
CA PHE A 47 -14.97 21.71 7.72
C PHE A 47 -13.72 20.89 8.02
N GLU A 48 -13.39 20.68 9.30
CA GLU A 48 -12.26 19.81 9.69
C GLU A 48 -12.41 18.38 9.14
N LEU A 49 -13.62 17.81 9.26
CA LEU A 49 -13.92 16.48 8.72
C LEU A 49 -13.81 16.43 7.18
N LEU A 50 -14.28 17.46 6.49
CA LEU A 50 -14.17 17.59 5.04
C LEU A 50 -12.70 17.70 4.59
N GLU A 51 -11.91 18.55 5.25
CA GLU A 51 -10.48 18.71 4.98
C GLU A 51 -9.72 17.39 5.20
N GLN A 52 -10.00 16.70 6.31
CA GLN A 52 -9.40 15.40 6.60
C GLN A 52 -9.78 14.35 5.53
N SER A 53 -11.05 14.28 5.14
CA SER A 53 -11.52 13.32 4.13
C SER A 53 -10.94 13.61 2.73
N ALA A 54 -10.78 14.88 2.37
CA ALA A 54 -10.14 15.31 1.13
C ALA A 54 -8.64 14.95 1.11
N ARG A 55 -7.95 15.14 2.24
CA ARG A 55 -6.54 14.76 2.41
C ARG A 55 -6.35 13.25 2.26
N ILE A 56 -7.12 12.44 3.01
CA ILE A 56 -7.08 10.97 2.93
C ILE A 56 -7.35 10.49 1.49
N SER A 57 -8.36 11.06 0.82
CA SER A 57 -8.69 10.72 -0.57
C SER A 57 -7.52 11.01 -1.51
N THR A 58 -6.91 12.19 -1.36
CA THR A 58 -5.76 12.61 -2.16
C THR A 58 -4.53 11.72 -1.93
N ASP A 59 -4.23 11.38 -0.69
CA ASP A 59 -3.07 10.58 -0.34
C ASP A 59 -3.23 9.12 -0.82
N LYS A 60 -4.44 8.55 -0.74
CA LYS A 60 -4.78 7.28 -1.40
C LYS A 60 -4.61 7.32 -2.91
N LEU A 61 -5.07 8.40 -3.58
CA LEU A 61 -4.89 8.56 -5.03
C LEU A 61 -3.41 8.64 -5.43
N LYS A 62 -2.59 9.37 -4.67
CA LYS A 62 -1.12 9.40 -4.88
C LYS A 62 -0.51 8.02 -4.72
N PHE A 63 -0.90 7.28 -3.68
CA PHE A 63 -0.48 5.89 -3.50
C PHE A 63 -0.86 5.02 -4.70
N PHE A 64 -2.12 5.02 -5.14
CA PHE A 64 -2.57 4.20 -6.27
C PHE A 64 -1.83 4.54 -7.56
N ARG A 65 -1.61 5.84 -7.81
CA ARG A 65 -0.88 6.31 -8.99
C ARG A 65 0.53 5.74 -9.05
N LEU A 66 1.24 5.65 -7.91
CA LEU A 66 2.62 5.16 -7.87
C LEU A 66 2.71 3.63 -7.72
N ALA A 67 1.89 3.04 -6.85
CA ALA A 67 1.89 1.61 -6.55
C ALA A 67 1.30 0.74 -7.68
N PHE A 68 0.28 1.25 -8.39
CA PHE A 68 -0.49 0.49 -9.38
C PHE A 68 -0.42 1.09 -10.80
N GLY A 69 -0.15 2.39 -10.93
CA GLY A 69 -0.19 3.09 -12.22
C GLY A 69 0.79 2.56 -13.28
N ALA A 70 0.36 2.63 -14.54
CA ALA A 70 1.10 2.06 -15.66
C ALA A 70 2.33 2.90 -16.07
N ALA A 71 2.21 4.19 -16.42
CA ALA A 71 3.33 4.86 -17.11
C ALA A 71 3.37 6.40 -17.17
N GLY A 72 2.43 7.15 -16.61
CA GLY A 72 2.25 8.54 -17.06
C GLY A 72 3.12 9.63 -16.43
N GLY A 73 3.77 9.40 -15.29
CA GLY A 73 4.39 10.51 -14.53
C GLY A 73 5.73 10.23 -13.86
N PHE A 74 6.20 8.99 -13.90
CA PHE A 74 7.45 8.58 -13.26
C PHE A 74 8.27 7.77 -14.25
N GLY A 75 9.56 8.11 -14.40
CA GLY A 75 10.49 7.39 -15.27
C GLY A 75 10.82 5.99 -14.75
N GLU A 76 11.76 5.31 -15.40
CA GLU A 76 12.22 3.97 -15.00
C GLU A 76 12.94 3.95 -13.65
N GLN A 77 13.52 5.09 -13.26
CA GLN A 77 14.06 5.37 -11.94
C GLN A 77 13.14 6.36 -11.24
N VAL A 78 12.83 6.09 -9.98
CA VAL A 78 11.95 6.92 -9.15
C VAL A 78 12.75 7.43 -7.96
N ASP A 79 12.65 8.73 -7.70
CA ASP A 79 13.25 9.36 -6.51
C ASP A 79 12.61 8.75 -5.27
N VAL A 80 13.44 8.30 -4.33
CA VAL A 80 13.01 7.59 -3.10
C VAL A 80 12.24 8.51 -2.16
N ALA A 81 12.32 9.84 -2.33
CA ALA A 81 11.46 10.79 -1.64
C ALA A 81 9.97 10.61 -1.96
N GLU A 82 9.62 10.18 -3.19
CA GLU A 82 8.23 9.95 -3.62
C GLU A 82 7.55 8.82 -2.82
N PRO A 83 8.07 7.57 -2.81
CA PRO A 83 7.47 6.51 -2.01
C PRO A 83 7.55 6.79 -0.51
N HIS A 84 8.61 7.44 -0.02
CA HIS A 84 8.68 7.84 1.39
C HIS A 84 7.54 8.79 1.76
N GLY A 85 7.31 9.84 0.97
CA GLY A 85 6.23 10.80 1.23
C GLY A 85 4.84 10.17 1.18
N VAL A 86 4.61 9.27 0.22
CA VAL A 86 3.35 8.51 0.11
C VAL A 86 3.12 7.61 1.34
N ILE A 87 4.15 6.87 1.78
CA ILE A 87 4.02 5.99 2.94
C ILE A 87 3.85 6.80 4.23
N ALA A 88 4.61 7.89 4.38
CA ALA A 88 4.49 8.79 5.52
C ALA A 88 3.07 9.39 5.62
N ALA A 89 2.44 9.72 4.49
CA ALA A 89 1.05 10.17 4.48
C ALA A 89 0.08 9.08 4.95
N LEU A 90 0.20 7.85 4.45
CA LEU A 90 -0.62 6.71 4.87
C LEU A 90 -0.44 6.34 6.35
N VAL A 91 0.80 6.44 6.86
CA VAL A 91 1.11 6.26 8.29
C VAL A 91 0.55 7.41 9.12
N GLY A 92 0.66 8.65 8.64
CA GLY A 92 0.15 9.83 9.34
C GLY A 92 -1.36 9.79 9.59
N ASP A 93 -2.12 9.13 8.72
CA ASP A 93 -3.56 8.88 8.92
C ASP A 93 -3.82 7.88 10.08
N ASN A 94 -2.80 7.14 10.52
CA ASN A 94 -2.81 6.25 11.68
C ASN A 94 -1.67 6.61 12.65
N GLY A 95 -1.85 7.70 13.41
CA GLY A 95 -0.85 8.26 14.34
C GLY A 95 -0.34 7.35 15.48
N ARG A 96 -0.65 6.06 15.44
CA ARG A 96 -0.12 5.02 16.35
C ARG A 96 1.02 4.21 15.72
N ILE A 97 1.39 4.48 14.47
CA ILE A 97 2.48 3.81 13.76
C ILE A 97 3.68 4.75 13.64
N GLU A 98 4.85 4.29 14.08
CA GLU A 98 6.13 4.93 13.84
C GLU A 98 6.73 4.41 12.53
N LEU A 99 7.10 5.31 11.61
CA LEU A 99 7.79 4.95 10.36
C LEU A 99 9.30 5.10 10.53
N GLN A 100 10.04 4.02 10.29
CA GLN A 100 11.50 4.01 10.23
C GLN A 100 11.97 3.71 8.81
N TRP A 101 12.72 4.64 8.23
CA TRP A 101 13.15 4.59 6.84
C TRP A 101 14.66 4.29 6.74
N ALA A 102 15.00 3.13 6.17
CA ALA A 102 16.35 2.61 6.01
C ALA A 102 16.67 2.33 4.52
N VAL A 103 16.23 3.22 3.63
CA VAL A 103 16.59 3.17 2.19
C VAL A 103 17.68 4.21 1.94
N ALA A 104 18.89 3.75 1.64
CA ALA A 104 20.06 4.62 1.43
C ALA A 104 20.21 5.11 -0.02
N GLN A 105 19.64 4.40 -1.01
CA GLN A 105 19.75 4.82 -2.40
C GLN A 105 18.84 6.04 -2.67
N PRO A 106 19.28 7.02 -3.50
CA PRO A 106 18.45 8.16 -3.88
C PRO A 106 17.38 7.81 -4.91
N PHE A 107 17.59 6.75 -5.70
CA PHE A 107 16.68 6.27 -6.72
C PHE A 107 16.51 4.76 -6.64
N LEU A 108 15.29 4.30 -6.90
CA LEU A 108 14.97 2.88 -7.06
C LEU A 108 14.32 2.62 -8.43
N PRO A 109 14.53 1.44 -9.02
CA PRO A 109 13.78 1.02 -10.20
C PRO A 109 12.28 1.06 -9.93
N LYS A 110 11.50 1.49 -10.92
CA LYS A 110 10.03 1.60 -10.79
C LYS A 110 9.35 0.29 -10.34
N PRO A 111 9.71 -0.91 -10.83
CA PRO A 111 9.17 -2.16 -10.28
C PRO A 111 9.46 -2.34 -8.78
N ALA A 112 10.65 -1.96 -8.32
CA ALA A 112 11.02 -2.04 -6.90
C ALA A 112 10.19 -1.08 -6.05
N VAL A 113 9.94 0.15 -6.52
CA VAL A 113 9.05 1.09 -5.83
C VAL A 113 7.63 0.54 -5.72
N LYS A 114 7.10 -0.10 -6.76
CA LYS A 114 5.76 -0.73 -6.71
C LYS A 114 5.69 -1.82 -5.65
N LEU A 115 6.70 -2.69 -5.58
CA LEU A 115 6.76 -3.73 -4.55
C LEU A 115 6.88 -3.10 -3.16
N LEU A 116 7.82 -2.16 -2.96
CA LEU A 116 8.04 -1.49 -1.68
C LEU A 116 6.75 -0.86 -1.14
N LEU A 117 6.03 -0.10 -1.96
CA LEU A 117 4.78 0.55 -1.57
C LEU A 117 3.71 -0.46 -1.15
N ASN A 118 3.55 -1.54 -1.91
CA ASN A 118 2.53 -2.53 -1.61
C ASN A 118 2.87 -3.38 -0.38
N LEU A 119 4.16 -3.72 -0.18
CA LEU A 119 4.61 -4.39 1.05
C LEU A 119 4.43 -3.47 2.27
N ALA A 120 4.74 -2.18 2.12
CA ALA A 120 4.48 -1.18 3.16
C ALA A 120 3.00 -1.08 3.51
N ALA A 121 2.11 -1.04 2.52
CA ALA A 121 0.67 -1.02 2.74
C ALA A 121 0.17 -2.24 3.53
N ILE A 122 0.63 -3.45 3.19
CA ILE A 122 0.33 -4.67 3.95
C ILE A 122 0.86 -4.56 5.39
N GLY A 123 2.07 -4.05 5.58
CA GLY A 123 2.64 -3.83 6.91
C GLY A 123 1.83 -2.84 7.75
N ILE A 124 1.37 -1.74 7.17
CA ILE A 124 0.50 -0.75 7.82
C ILE A 124 -0.83 -1.39 8.23
N GLU A 125 -1.48 -2.13 7.32
CA GLU A 125 -2.75 -2.82 7.59
C GLU A 125 -2.60 -3.87 8.71
N ALA A 126 -1.42 -4.48 8.85
CA ALA A 126 -1.16 -5.46 9.89
C ALA A 126 -1.01 -4.87 11.30
N LEU A 127 -0.67 -3.58 11.42
CA LEU A 127 -0.45 -2.85 12.67
C LEU A 127 -1.76 -2.26 13.24
N VAL A 128 -2.77 -3.11 13.46
CA VAL A 128 -4.12 -2.69 13.91
C VAL A 128 -4.13 -1.98 15.28
N ARG A 129 -3.10 -2.21 16.10
CA ARG A 129 -2.91 -1.58 17.43
C ARG A 129 -1.72 -0.60 17.46
N GLY A 130 -1.21 -0.18 16.31
CA GLY A 130 0.01 0.61 16.22
C GLY A 130 1.28 -0.24 16.38
N GLY A 131 2.42 0.43 16.41
CA GLY A 131 3.75 -0.19 16.46
C GLY A 131 4.74 0.53 15.54
N THR A 132 5.73 -0.20 15.06
CA THR A 132 6.80 0.33 14.20
C THR A 132 6.77 -0.35 12.85
N LEU A 133 6.84 0.44 11.79
CA LEU A 133 7.03 0.01 10.41
C LEU A 133 8.44 0.39 9.96
N VAL A 134 9.31 -0.60 9.80
CA VAL A 134 10.67 -0.44 9.29
C VAL A 134 10.70 -0.79 7.81
N ILE A 135 11.23 0.09 6.97
CA ILE A 135 11.33 -0.12 5.52
C ILE A 135 12.78 0.05 5.09
N GLY A 136 13.35 -1.00 4.50
CA GLY A 136 14.68 -0.99 3.93
C GLY A 136 14.67 -1.43 2.47
N ALA A 137 15.61 -0.89 1.71
CA ALA A 137 15.90 -1.37 0.37
C ALA A 137 17.39 -1.18 0.06
N GLU A 138 17.97 -2.16 -0.60
CA GLU A 138 19.37 -2.15 -1.03
C GLU A 138 19.51 -2.62 -2.47
N VAL A 139 20.44 -2.01 -3.20
CA VAL A 139 20.85 -2.48 -4.53
C VAL A 139 22.24 -3.09 -4.42
N ARG A 140 22.34 -4.42 -4.50
CA ARG A 140 23.59 -5.18 -4.40
C ARG A 140 23.69 -6.25 -5.47
N GLY A 141 24.87 -6.42 -6.06
CA GLY A 141 25.14 -7.52 -7.00
C GLY A 141 24.22 -7.51 -8.23
N GLY A 142 23.70 -6.35 -8.62
CA GLY A 142 22.72 -6.23 -9.69
C GLY A 142 21.27 -6.50 -9.26
N SER A 143 20.99 -6.89 -8.02
CA SER A 143 19.62 -7.08 -7.53
C SER A 143 19.19 -5.94 -6.62
N CYS A 144 17.91 -5.59 -6.65
CA CYS A 144 17.26 -4.74 -5.66
C CYS A 144 16.56 -5.65 -4.64
N GLU A 145 16.95 -5.54 -3.39
CA GLU A 145 16.37 -6.27 -2.26
C GLU A 145 15.55 -5.28 -1.42
N ILE A 146 14.35 -5.68 -1.02
CA ILE A 146 13.42 -4.86 -0.23
C ILE A 146 13.03 -5.68 1.00
N ALA A 147 13.00 -5.03 2.15
CA ALA A 147 12.50 -5.59 3.40
C ALA A 147 11.57 -4.59 4.09
N VAL A 148 10.39 -5.05 4.47
CA VAL A 148 9.43 -4.30 5.28
C VAL A 148 9.14 -5.12 6.53
N SER A 149 9.36 -4.54 7.70
CA SER A 149 9.03 -5.17 8.98
C SER A 149 7.99 -4.34 9.71
N ALA A 150 6.86 -4.96 10.02
CA ALA A 150 5.85 -4.43 10.91
C ALA A 150 5.97 -5.14 12.26
N GLN A 151 6.23 -4.38 13.33
CA GLN A 151 6.30 -4.90 14.69
C GLN A 151 5.34 -4.15 15.60
N GLY A 152 4.57 -4.86 16.43
CA GLY A 152 3.68 -4.20 17.37
C GLY A 152 3.02 -5.16 18.35
N PRO A 153 2.20 -4.62 19.29
CA PRO A 153 1.58 -5.42 20.36
C PRO A 153 0.62 -6.51 19.85
N ARG A 154 0.13 -6.37 18.61
CA ARG A 154 -0.71 -7.35 17.94
C ARG A 154 -0.60 -7.18 16.44
N ILE A 155 -0.10 -8.22 15.77
CA ILE A 155 -0.10 -8.33 14.31
C ILE A 155 -1.38 -9.05 13.87
N VAL A 156 -2.07 -8.49 12.87
CA VAL A 156 -3.17 -9.16 12.18
C VAL A 156 -2.81 -9.29 10.72
N PHE A 157 -2.56 -10.51 10.26
CA PHE A 157 -2.19 -10.77 8.87
C PHE A 157 -3.10 -11.84 8.29
N ASP A 158 -3.66 -11.55 7.10
CA ASP A 158 -4.51 -12.47 6.37
C ASP A 158 -3.63 -13.47 5.60
N GLU A 159 -3.71 -14.75 5.96
CA GLU A 159 -2.91 -15.80 5.33
C GLU A 159 -3.14 -15.91 3.83
N ASN A 160 -4.32 -15.56 3.31
CA ASN A 160 -4.58 -15.60 1.88
C ASN A 160 -3.80 -14.52 1.12
N ILE A 161 -3.51 -13.37 1.76
CA ILE A 161 -2.57 -12.39 1.21
C ILE A 161 -1.17 -13.00 1.13
N GLY A 162 -0.72 -13.69 2.19
CA GLY A 162 0.57 -14.40 2.20
C GLY A 162 0.67 -15.51 1.14
N LYS A 163 -0.39 -16.30 0.96
CA LYS A 163 -0.48 -17.31 -0.10
C LYS A 163 -0.44 -16.67 -1.48
N ALA A 164 -1.12 -15.54 -1.69
CA ALA A 164 -1.09 -14.81 -2.96
C ALA A 164 0.32 -14.26 -3.26
N LEU A 165 1.00 -13.66 -2.27
CA LEU A 165 2.39 -13.19 -2.37
C LEU A 165 3.35 -14.30 -2.80
N SER A 166 3.19 -15.48 -2.23
CA SER A 166 4.05 -16.64 -2.50
C SER A 166 3.63 -17.47 -3.72
N GLY A 167 2.60 -17.06 -4.45
CA GLY A 167 2.09 -17.77 -5.62
C GLY A 167 1.42 -19.11 -5.30
N LYS A 168 0.99 -19.31 -4.05
CA LYS A 168 0.39 -20.55 -3.53
C LYS A 168 -1.14 -20.49 -3.41
N LEU A 169 -1.74 -19.31 -3.56
CA LEU A 169 -3.20 -19.17 -3.50
C LEU A 169 -3.82 -19.69 -4.81
N PRO A 170 -4.82 -20.59 -4.75
CA PRO A 170 -5.55 -21.02 -5.93
C PRO A 170 -6.21 -19.84 -6.67
N ALA A 171 -6.31 -19.95 -7.99
CA ALA A 171 -6.84 -18.87 -8.82
C ALA A 171 -8.30 -18.54 -8.47
N GLU A 172 -9.10 -19.56 -8.20
CA GLU A 172 -10.50 -19.47 -7.77
C GLU A 172 -10.70 -18.78 -6.41
N GLU A 173 -9.65 -18.69 -5.58
CA GLU A 173 -9.68 -18.01 -4.28
C GLU A 173 -9.18 -16.56 -4.35
N LEU A 174 -8.69 -16.12 -5.53
CA LEU A 174 -8.30 -14.72 -5.71
C LEU A 174 -9.53 -13.80 -5.63
N SER A 175 -9.33 -12.64 -5.02
CA SER A 175 -10.35 -11.62 -4.84
C SER A 175 -9.73 -10.23 -4.97
N SER A 176 -10.57 -9.18 -4.96
CA SER A 176 -10.10 -7.79 -4.89
C SER A 176 -9.17 -7.53 -3.69
N ARG A 177 -9.34 -8.25 -2.58
CA ARG A 177 -8.48 -8.13 -1.39
C ARG A 177 -7.07 -8.67 -1.65
N THR A 178 -6.94 -9.81 -2.33
CA THR A 178 -5.64 -10.47 -2.60
C THR A 178 -4.99 -10.04 -3.92
N ALA A 179 -5.73 -9.37 -4.80
CA ALA A 179 -5.25 -8.95 -6.12
C ALA A 179 -3.96 -8.11 -6.09
N PRO A 180 -3.75 -7.14 -5.16
CA PRO A 180 -2.47 -6.44 -5.07
C PRO A 180 -1.29 -7.37 -4.76
N ALA A 181 -1.49 -8.36 -3.88
CA ALA A 181 -0.48 -9.36 -3.54
C ALA A 181 -0.14 -10.27 -4.72
N TYR A 182 -1.15 -10.69 -5.47
CA TYR A 182 -0.95 -11.46 -6.69
C TYR A 182 -0.24 -10.64 -7.78
N MET A 183 -0.58 -9.36 -7.94
CA MET A 183 0.09 -8.47 -8.88
C MET A 183 1.58 -8.29 -8.53
N MET A 184 1.92 -8.15 -7.25
CA MET A 184 3.32 -8.13 -6.81
C MET A 184 4.06 -9.42 -7.16
N GLN A 185 3.42 -10.58 -6.96
CA GLN A 185 4.00 -11.88 -7.30
C GLN A 185 4.29 -11.97 -8.81
N LEU A 186 3.35 -11.54 -9.66
CA LEU A 186 3.55 -11.50 -11.10
C LEU A 186 4.67 -10.54 -11.52
N LEU A 187 4.71 -9.34 -10.93
CA LEU A 187 5.72 -8.33 -11.22
C LEU A 187 7.13 -8.82 -10.86
N ALA A 188 7.27 -9.45 -9.69
CA ALA A 188 8.53 -10.04 -9.27
C ALA A 188 8.95 -11.19 -10.22
N ALA A 189 8.02 -12.11 -10.51
CA ALA A 189 8.28 -13.25 -11.40
C ALA A 189 8.71 -12.83 -12.82
N GLN A 190 8.13 -11.76 -13.38
CA GLN A 190 8.50 -11.21 -14.70
C GLN A 190 9.97 -10.79 -14.80
N THR A 191 10.60 -10.46 -13.67
CA THR A 191 12.01 -10.03 -13.59
C THR A 191 12.93 -11.14 -13.08
N GLY A 192 12.42 -12.37 -12.92
CA GLY A 192 13.17 -13.48 -12.31
C GLY A 192 13.36 -13.34 -10.80
N GLY A 193 12.62 -12.42 -10.17
CA GLY A 193 12.63 -12.16 -8.74
C GLY A 193 11.60 -12.97 -7.96
N GLY A 194 11.39 -12.57 -6.70
CA GLY A 194 10.41 -13.21 -5.83
C GLY A 194 9.94 -12.31 -4.69
N VAL A 195 8.80 -12.68 -4.09
CA VAL A 195 8.23 -12.01 -2.91
C VAL A 195 7.94 -13.07 -1.85
N GLN A 196 8.19 -12.74 -0.59
CA GLN A 196 8.06 -13.66 0.53
C GLN A 196 7.59 -12.93 1.79
N TYR A 197 7.12 -13.71 2.77
CA TYR A 197 6.75 -13.20 4.07
C TYR A 197 7.13 -14.20 5.17
N ALA A 198 7.29 -13.69 6.38
CA ALA A 198 7.42 -14.47 7.61
C ALA A 198 6.55 -13.82 8.68
N LEU A 199 5.65 -14.60 9.29
CA LEU A 199 4.78 -14.16 10.38
C LEU A 199 5.28 -14.78 11.69
N GLY A 200 5.58 -13.93 12.67
CA GLY A 200 5.82 -14.28 14.06
C GLY A 200 4.70 -13.78 14.97
N GLU A 201 4.87 -13.92 16.29
CA GLU A 201 3.86 -13.53 17.28
C GLU A 201 3.59 -12.02 17.31
N ASP A 202 4.65 -11.20 17.29
CA ASP A 202 4.60 -9.74 17.40
C ASP A 202 5.12 -9.01 16.15
N ARG A 203 5.51 -9.77 15.12
CA ARG A 203 6.21 -9.25 13.94
C ARG A 203 5.76 -9.91 12.65
N LEU A 204 5.53 -9.10 11.63
CA LEU A 204 5.42 -9.51 10.24
C LEU A 204 6.63 -8.97 9.47
N VAL A 205 7.31 -9.84 8.74
CA VAL A 205 8.38 -9.47 7.81
C VAL A 205 7.93 -9.80 6.40
N LEU A 206 8.05 -8.83 5.50
CA LEU A 206 7.71 -8.91 4.09
C LEU A 206 8.98 -8.58 3.30
N GLY A 207 9.30 -9.37 2.28
CA GLY A 207 10.52 -9.18 1.50
C GLY A 207 10.29 -9.39 0.02
N ALA A 208 11.05 -8.67 -0.79
CA ALA A 208 11.11 -8.88 -2.23
C ALA A 208 12.54 -8.77 -2.75
N VAL A 209 12.84 -9.55 -3.80
CA VAL A 209 14.09 -9.47 -4.53
C VAL A 209 13.77 -9.31 -6.01
N LEU A 210 14.38 -8.32 -6.65
CA LEU A 210 14.24 -8.03 -8.08
C LEU A 210 15.64 -7.99 -8.71
N PRO A 211 16.03 -8.98 -9.50
CA PRO A 211 17.22 -8.89 -10.35
C PRO A 211 17.10 -7.67 -11.28
N ARG A 212 18.18 -6.92 -11.48
CA ARG A 212 18.29 -6.06 -12.67
C ARG A 212 18.37 -6.99 -13.86
N GLY A 213 17.37 -6.89 -14.74
CA GLY A 213 17.44 -7.43 -16.10
C GLY A 213 18.58 -6.81 -16.89
#